data_AF-A0A9W4SBG9-F1
#
_entry.id   AF-A0A9W4SBG9-F1
#
_cell.length_a   1.000
_cell.length_b   1.000
_cell.length_c   1.000
_cell.angle_alpha   90.00
_cell.angle_beta   90.00
_cell.angle_gamma   90.00
#
_symmetry.space_group_name_H-M   'P 1'
#
loop_
_entity.id
_entity.type
_entity.pdbx_description
1 polymer ?
#
loop_
_entity_poly.entity_id
_entity_poly.type
_entity_poly.pdbx_seq_one_letter_code
_entity_poly.pdbx_strand_id
1 'polypeptide(L)'
;YSRGAVVNATFQAANPRNNLRLEGTYAAVEQLQNGVWTQVRNDEDWFLVYTWTRTNWLLGYSEVTISWETAGDGAAAGTYRIKYYGDSKPLIGSITAFEGTSNNFTLV
;
A
#
# COMPACT_ATOMS: atom_id res chain seq x y z
N TYR A 1 -11.83 12.16 3.13
CA TYR A 1 -11.02 13.00 2.23
C TYR A 1 -11.93 13.59 1.18
N SER A 2 -11.73 14.85 0.82
CA SER A 2 -12.39 15.39 -0.38
C SER A 2 -11.80 14.73 -1.62
N ARG A 3 -12.62 14.46 -2.65
CA ARG A 3 -12.10 14.03 -3.95
C ARG A 3 -11.08 15.03 -4.47
N GLY A 4 -9.96 14.53 -4.97
CA GLY A 4 -8.80 15.33 -5.35
C GLY A 4 -7.73 15.46 -4.28
N ALA A 5 -7.98 15.05 -3.03
CA ALA A 5 -6.95 14.99 -2.01
C ALA A 5 -5.96 13.85 -2.25
N VAL A 6 -4.74 14.00 -1.75
CA VAL A 6 -3.77 12.90 -1.66
C VAL A 6 -4.03 12.11 -0.37
N VAL A 7 -4.19 10.79 -0.49
CA VAL A 7 -4.38 9.90 0.66
C VAL A 7 -3.06 9.18 0.94
N ASN A 8 -2.61 9.21 2.19
CA ASN A 8 -1.39 8.52 2.62
C ASN A 8 -1.70 7.46 3.67
N ALA A 9 -1.12 6.27 3.51
CA ALA A 9 -1.05 5.25 4.55
C ALA A 9 0.40 4.81 4.74
N THR A 10 0.87 4.81 5.99
CA THR A 10 2.23 4.38 6.33
C THR A 10 2.21 3.11 7.15
N PHE A 11 3.07 2.16 6.80
CA PHE A 11 3.18 0.85 7.45
C PHE A 11 4.62 0.59 7.86
N GLN A 12 4.82 -0.15 8.94
CA GLN A 12 6.11 -0.84 9.15
C GLN A 12 6.33 -1.83 8.00
N ALA A 13 7.53 -1.81 7.44
CA ALA A 13 7.82 -2.45 6.16
C ALA A 13 9.02 -3.39 6.24
N ALA A 14 9.05 -4.32 5.29
CA ALA A 14 10.23 -5.11 4.96
C ALA A 14 10.98 -4.50 3.76
N ASN A 15 12.24 -4.91 3.54
CA ASN A 15 12.99 -4.47 2.37
C ASN A 15 12.38 -5.06 1.09
N PRO A 16 12.02 -4.25 0.07
CA PRO A 16 11.35 -4.74 -1.14
C PRO A 16 12.23 -5.70 -1.96
N ARG A 17 13.56 -5.70 -1.76
CA ARG A 17 14.46 -6.66 -2.43
C ARG A 17 14.29 -8.09 -1.96
N ASN A 18 13.57 -8.35 -0.87
CA ASN A 18 13.30 -9.70 -0.41
C ASN A 18 12.45 -10.47 -1.43
N ASN A 19 11.56 -9.80 -2.16
CA ASN A 19 10.76 -10.38 -3.22
C ASN A 19 10.39 -9.28 -4.20
N LEU A 20 10.78 -9.41 -5.47
CA LEU A 20 10.47 -8.40 -6.48
C LEU A 20 8.98 -8.34 -6.85
N ARG A 21 8.20 -9.35 -6.43
CA ARG A 21 6.76 -9.48 -6.69
C ARG A 21 6.41 -9.32 -8.16
N LEU A 22 7.21 -9.96 -9.04
CA LEU A 22 6.97 -9.97 -10.48
C LEU A 22 5.55 -10.48 -10.76
N GLU A 23 4.81 -9.75 -11.59
CA GLU A 23 3.40 -10.02 -11.92
C GLU A 23 2.43 -9.97 -10.71
N GLY A 24 2.92 -9.52 -9.56
CA GLY A 24 2.14 -9.19 -8.37
C GLY A 24 2.10 -7.69 -8.13
N THR A 25 1.78 -7.30 -6.90
CA THR A 25 1.75 -5.90 -6.48
C THR A 25 2.26 -5.74 -5.05
N TYR A 26 2.91 -4.61 -4.76
CA TYR A 26 3.29 -4.16 -3.42
C TYR A 26 2.19 -3.34 -2.74
N ALA A 27 1.32 -2.69 -3.51
CA ALA A 27 0.33 -1.76 -2.99
C ALA A 27 -0.95 -1.81 -3.81
N ALA A 28 -2.10 -1.82 -3.12
CA ALA A 28 -3.38 -1.73 -3.79
C ALA A 28 -4.33 -0.77 -3.08
N VAL A 29 -5.24 -0.16 -3.84
CA VAL A 29 -6.41 0.54 -3.30
C VAL A 29 -7.61 -0.38 -3.53
N GLU A 30 -8.35 -0.65 -2.46
CA GLU A 30 -9.59 -1.40 -2.53
C GLU A 30 -10.77 -0.49 -2.20
N GLN A 31 -11.87 -0.65 -2.93
CA GLN A 31 -13.14 0.02 -2.66
C GLN A 31 -14.15 -0.99 -2.11
N LEU A 32 -14.94 -0.58 -1.11
CA LEU A 32 -16.06 -1.36 -0.63
C LEU A 32 -17.26 -1.18 -1.57
N GLN A 33 -17.59 -2.23 -2.32
CA GLN A 33 -18.70 -2.27 -3.26
C GLN A 33 -19.66 -3.39 -2.86
N ASN A 34 -20.92 -3.06 -2.56
CA ASN A 34 -21.95 -4.04 -2.15
C ASN A 34 -21.50 -4.97 -1.00
N GLY A 35 -20.72 -4.44 -0.05
CA GLY A 35 -20.20 -5.22 1.09
C GLY A 35 -18.94 -6.04 0.79
N VAL A 36 -18.42 -6.00 -0.43
CA VAL A 36 -17.21 -6.72 -0.87
C VAL A 36 -16.09 -5.71 -1.16
N TRP A 37 -14.87 -6.04 -0.75
CA TRP A 37 -13.69 -5.24 -1.10
C TRP A 37 -13.19 -5.66 -2.48
N THR A 38 -13.08 -4.69 -3.38
CA THR A 38 -12.60 -4.90 -4.75
C THR A 38 -11.38 -4.02 -4.99
N GLN A 39 -10.28 -4.62 -5.46
CA GLN A 39 -9.11 -3.87 -5.91
C GLN A 39 -9.50 -3.00 -7.09
N VAL A 40 -9.33 -1.69 -6.93
CA VAL A 40 -9.58 -0.70 -7.98
C VAL A 40 -8.28 -0.13 -8.53
N ARG A 41 -7.17 -0.22 -7.79
CA ARG A 41 -5.83 0.22 -8.22
C ARG A 41 -4.74 -0.70 -7.68
N ASN A 42 -3.63 -0.79 -8.40
CA ASN A 42 -2.37 -1.40 -7.96
C ASN A 42 -1.18 -0.45 -8.21
N ASP A 43 0.04 -0.91 -7.97
CA ASP A 43 1.28 -0.15 -8.16
C ASP A 43 1.76 -0.05 -9.62
N GLU A 44 0.98 -0.54 -10.59
CA GLU A 44 1.16 -0.21 -12.01
C GLU A 44 0.44 1.11 -12.36
N ASP A 45 -0.49 1.56 -11.53
CA ASP A 45 -1.23 2.80 -11.74
C ASP A 45 -0.36 4.03 -11.44
N TRP A 46 -0.40 5.00 -12.36
CA TRP A 46 0.36 6.25 -12.27
C TRP A 46 0.09 7.05 -10.97
N PHE A 47 -1.11 6.91 -10.41
CA PHE A 47 -1.57 7.68 -9.25
C PHE A 47 -1.36 6.96 -7.90
N LEU A 48 -0.76 5.76 -7.89
CA LEU A 48 -0.47 5.02 -6.67
C LEU A 48 1.04 4.86 -6.48
N VAL A 49 1.60 5.63 -5.56
CA VAL A 49 3.04 5.67 -5.33
C VAL A 49 3.42 4.87 -4.10
N TYR A 50 4.29 3.87 -4.29
CA TYR A 50 4.94 3.10 -3.23
C TYR A 50 6.31 3.72 -2.90
N THR A 51 6.48 4.26 -1.69
CA THR A 51 7.77 4.83 -1.23
C THR A 51 8.30 4.07 -0.03
N TRP A 52 9.36 3.29 -0.23
CA TRP A 52 10.06 2.59 0.86
C TRP A 52 11.18 3.46 1.43
N THR A 53 11.23 3.56 2.76
CA THR A 53 12.27 4.31 3.48
C THR A 53 12.89 3.46 4.57
N ARG A 54 14.22 3.39 4.58
CA ARG A 54 14.96 2.83 5.73
C ARG A 54 14.93 3.84 6.88
N THR A 55 14.27 3.51 7.98
CA THR A 55 14.13 4.41 9.15
C THR A 55 15.20 4.16 10.20
N ASN A 56 15.71 2.92 10.31
CA ASN A 56 16.82 2.60 11.19
C ASN A 56 17.76 1.58 10.54
N TRP A 57 18.97 2.00 10.22
CA TRP A 57 19.97 1.12 9.61
C TRP A 57 20.45 0.01 10.55
N LEU A 58 20.70 0.35 11.82
CA LEU A 58 21.27 -0.58 12.81
C LEU A 58 20.29 -1.70 13.18
N LEU A 59 19.02 -1.36 13.38
CA LEU A 59 17.97 -2.31 13.76
C LEU A 59 17.24 -2.91 12.55
N GLY A 60 17.54 -2.43 11.35
CA GLY A 60 16.90 -2.90 10.12
C GLY A 60 15.41 -2.54 10.02
N TYR A 61 14.95 -1.48 10.70
CA TYR A 61 13.58 -0.99 10.58
C TYR A 61 13.39 -0.17 9.31
N SER A 62 12.21 -0.28 8.74
CA SER A 62 11.82 0.47 7.55
C SER A 62 10.34 0.72 7.56
N GLU A 63 9.93 1.73 6.81
CA GLU A 63 8.53 2.06 6.58
C GLU A 63 8.25 2.11 5.08
N VAL A 64 7.00 1.92 4.73
CA VAL A 64 6.48 2.25 3.41
C VAL A 64 5.36 3.25 3.58
N THR A 65 5.40 4.34 2.83
CA THR A 65 4.26 5.23 2.61
C THR A 65 3.68 4.93 1.24
N ILE A 66 2.40 4.55 1.22
CA ILE A 66 1.61 4.40 0.01
C ILE A 66 0.78 5.67 -0.14
N SER A 67 1.03 6.41 -1.22
CA SER A 67 0.38 7.67 -1.54
C SER A 67 -0.55 7.49 -2.74
N TRP A 68 -1.82 7.82 -2.59
CA TRP A 68 -2.82 7.78 -3.67
C TRP A 68 -3.26 9.19 -4.05
N GLU A 69 -2.95 9.59 -5.27
CA GLU A 69 -3.25 10.91 -5.84
C GLU A 69 -4.64 10.92 -6.52
N THR A 70 -5.70 11.12 -5.73
CA THR A 70 -7.08 10.93 -6.23
C THR A 70 -7.53 11.95 -7.30
N ALA A 71 -6.81 13.07 -7.48
CA ALA A 71 -7.20 14.15 -8.39
C ALA A 71 -7.12 13.75 -9.87
N GLY A 72 -6.02 13.11 -10.28
CA GLY A 72 -5.84 12.65 -11.65
C GLY A 72 -6.54 11.32 -11.94
N ASP A 73 -7.02 10.65 -10.89
CA ASP A 73 -7.46 9.27 -10.94
C ASP A 73 -8.95 9.08 -11.27
N GLY A 74 -9.74 10.16 -11.25
CA GLY A 74 -11.19 10.09 -11.46
C GLY A 74 -11.92 9.26 -10.39
N ALA A 75 -11.34 9.16 -9.19
CA ALA A 75 -11.85 8.33 -8.10
C ALA A 75 -13.28 8.74 -7.70
N ALA A 76 -14.19 7.75 -7.67
CA ALA A 76 -15.57 7.97 -7.26
C ALA A 76 -15.69 8.26 -5.75
N ALA A 77 -16.84 8.81 -5.34
CA ALA A 77 -17.17 8.82 -3.92
C ALA A 77 -17.37 7.39 -3.42
N GLY A 78 -16.94 7.10 -2.19
CA GLY A 78 -17.04 5.75 -1.65
C GLY A 78 -16.10 5.50 -0.47
N THR A 79 -16.17 4.28 0.07
CA THR A 79 -15.29 3.84 1.15
C THR A 79 -14.17 3.00 0.58
N TYR A 80 -12.95 3.31 0.98
CA TYR A 80 -11.72 2.75 0.48
C TYR A 80 -10.81 2.29 1.62
N ARG A 81 -9.85 1.42 1.30
CA ARG A 81 -8.71 1.07 2.16
C ARG A 81 -7.48 0.84 1.30
N ILE A 82 -6.30 1.03 1.90
CA ILE A 82 -5.01 0.75 1.26
C ILE A 82 -4.48 -0.59 1.77
N LYS A 83 -4.00 -1.41 0.84
CA LYS A 83 -3.32 -2.67 1.08
C LYS A 83 -1.82 -2.51 0.83
N TYR A 84 -1.02 -3.08 1.70
CA TYR A 84 0.43 -3.24 1.54
C TYR A 84 0.75 -4.73 1.53
N TYR A 85 1.49 -5.20 0.54
CA TYR A 85 1.99 -6.57 0.45
C TYR A 85 3.51 -6.56 0.62
N GLY A 86 3.99 -7.23 1.66
CA GLY A 86 5.40 -7.24 2.02
C GLY A 86 5.94 -8.64 2.21
N ASP A 87 7.26 -8.77 2.10
CA ASP A 87 8.00 -10.02 2.25
C ASP A 87 9.12 -9.80 3.26
N SER A 88 8.91 -10.25 4.50
CA SER A 88 9.83 -10.04 5.62
C SER A 88 10.90 -11.13 5.67
N LYS A 89 12.12 -10.76 6.03
CA LYS A 89 13.24 -11.69 6.20
C LYS A 89 13.81 -11.55 7.63
N PRO A 90 13.72 -12.60 8.47
CA PRO A 90 14.40 -12.61 9.76
C PRO A 90 15.92 -12.73 9.59
N LEU A 91 16.69 -12.49 10.66
CA LEU A 91 18.15 -12.60 10.62
C LEU A 91 18.63 -14.00 10.19
N ILE A 92 17.94 -15.03 10.66
CA ILE A 92 18.16 -16.44 10.30
C ILE A 92 16.79 -17.01 9.93
N GLY A 93 16.69 -17.64 8.75
CA GLY A 93 15.45 -18.26 8.27
C GLY A 93 15.08 -17.83 6.85
N SER A 94 13.83 -18.14 6.47
CA SER A 94 13.27 -17.88 5.16
C SER A 94 12.45 -16.58 5.12
N ILE A 95 12.26 -16.06 3.91
CA ILE A 95 11.36 -14.94 3.64
C ILE A 95 9.91 -15.39 3.86
N THR A 96 9.11 -14.54 4.51
CA THR A 96 7.68 -14.78 4.78
C THR A 96 6.84 -13.59 4.33
N ALA A 97 5.83 -13.86 3.51
CA ALA A 97 4.88 -12.86 3.04
C ALA A 97 3.93 -12.41 4.17
N PHE A 98 3.54 -11.14 4.14
CA PHE A 98 2.53 -10.57 5.02
C PHE A 98 1.74 -9.47 4.31
N GLU A 99 0.62 -9.10 4.89
CA GLU A 99 -0.23 -8.02 4.40
C GLU A 99 -0.50 -6.98 5.49
N GLY A 100 -0.39 -5.71 5.13
CA GLY A 100 -0.92 -4.57 5.88
C GLY A 100 -2.23 -4.10 5.27
N THR A 101 -3.17 -3.69 6.10
CA THR A 101 -4.43 -3.04 5.67
C THR A 101 -4.63 -1.78 6.49
N SER A 102 -4.84 -0.65 5.83
CA SER A 102 -5.14 0.61 6.53
C SER A 102 -6.51 0.55 7.19
N ASN A 103 -6.80 1.53 8.05
CA ASN A 103 -8.19 1.85 8.39
C ASN A 103 -8.97 2.23 7.12
N ASN A 104 -10.29 2.07 7.17
CA ASN A 104 -11.18 2.54 6.12
C ASN A 104 -11.19 4.07 6.09
N PHE A 105 -11.36 4.64 4.90
CA PHE A 105 -11.58 6.06 4.72
C PHE A 105 -12.58 6.31 3.59
N THR A 106 -13.23 7.47 3.61
CA THR A 106 -14.24 7.83 2.60
C THR A 106 -13.74 8.97 1.72
N LEU A 107 -13.96 8.86 0.41
CA LEU A 107 -13.89 9.98 -0.52
C LEU A 107 -15.29 10.60 -0.65
N VAL A 108 -15.39 11.91 -0.43
CA VAL A 108 -16.62 12.72 -0.59
C VAL A 108 -16.45 13.79 -1.65
#